data_AF-A0A820FHA6-F1
#
_entry.id   AF-A0A820FHA6-F1
#
_cell.length_a   1.000
_cell.length_b   1.000
_cell.length_c   1.000
_cell.angle_alpha   90.00
_cell.angle_beta   90.00
_cell.angle_gamma   90.00
#
_symmetry.space_group_name_H-M   'P 1'
#
loop_
_entity.id
_entity.type
_entity.pdbx_description
1 polymer ?
#
loop_
_entity_poly.entity_id
_entity_poly.type
_entity_poly.pdbx_seq_one_letter_code
_entity_poly.pdbx_strand_id
1 'polypeptide(L)'
;MSKPSAIPENNKSAKSSRFYKERQGECSICSEPNSNLVNISKNCTHLANSCIPCLTQSITTDIESKGSYTFRCAMPACNVKFEPEEYYHLLDKRLTDITDNLLLHRTLEADEEFRWCKSSKGCGAGQLVSNHKDLLGYYTCHACHQMLCFRHSIEWHTGYSCDEFDKERAQNDDLASDVTVLAYSKKCPNEACGTPIMKLEGCDVMTCCRFGSHACIESKGDCDHGGRNYCGQRFCWSCL
;
A
#
# COMPACT_ATOMS: atom_id res chain seq x y z
N MET A 1 -38.68 45.64 50.16
CA MET A 1 -39.15 45.42 48.78
C MET A 1 -37.96 45.67 47.85
N SER A 2 -37.43 44.80 47.01
CA SER A 2 -37.59 43.36 46.74
C SER A 2 -36.30 42.97 45.98
N LYS A 3 -35.65 41.86 46.33
CA LYS A 3 -34.94 40.99 45.36
C LYS A 3 -36.02 40.09 44.71
N PRO A 4 -35.79 39.33 43.62
CA PRO A 4 -34.55 38.95 42.92
C PRO A 4 -34.71 39.23 41.38
N SER A 5 -34.02 38.70 40.39
CA SER A 5 -33.08 37.59 40.23
C SER A 5 -32.42 37.79 38.87
N ALA A 6 -31.10 37.58 38.79
CA ALA A 6 -30.45 37.29 37.52
C ALA A 6 -31.03 35.97 36.95
N ILE A 7 -31.35 35.96 35.66
CA ILE A 7 -31.66 34.75 34.89
C ILE A 7 -30.61 34.69 33.77
N PRO A 8 -29.98 33.51 33.54
CA PRO A 8 -28.66 33.43 32.95
C PRO A 8 -28.69 33.51 31.42
N GLU A 9 -27.65 34.14 30.87
CA GLU A 9 -27.25 33.98 29.48
C GLU A 9 -26.79 32.53 29.28
N ASN A 10 -27.70 31.69 28.78
CA ASN A 10 -27.38 30.31 28.44
C ASN A 10 -26.54 30.29 27.16
N ASN A 11 -25.24 30.17 27.38
CA ASN A 11 -24.17 30.04 26.41
C ASN A 11 -24.37 28.77 25.54
N LYS A 12 -25.04 28.92 24.39
CA LYS A 12 -25.09 27.87 23.36
C LYS A 12 -23.76 27.86 22.60
N SER A 13 -22.75 27.22 23.18
CA SER A 13 -21.58 26.79 22.43
C SER A 13 -22.00 25.66 21.48
N ALA A 14 -22.29 26.01 20.23
CA ALA A 14 -22.51 25.07 19.15
C ALA A 14 -21.18 24.37 18.84
N LYS A 15 -20.97 23.18 19.43
CA LYS A 15 -19.90 22.28 19.01
C LYS A 15 -20.24 21.78 17.61
N SER A 16 -19.56 22.34 16.60
CA SER A 16 -19.51 21.77 15.25
C SER A 16 -18.99 20.34 15.36
N SER A 17 -19.86 19.33 15.23
CA SER A 17 -19.45 17.94 15.32
C SER A 17 -18.60 17.61 14.09
N ARG A 18 -17.35 17.17 14.31
CA ARG A 18 -16.42 16.74 13.24
C ARG A 18 -16.87 15.44 12.57
N PHE A 19 -17.97 14.84 13.03
CA PHE A 19 -18.55 13.60 12.58
C PHE A 19 -19.99 13.81 12.09
N TYR A 20 -20.42 13.04 11.09
CA TYR A 20 -21.74 13.18 10.48
C TYR A 20 -22.82 12.32 11.13
N LYS A 21 -22.43 11.15 11.67
CA LYS A 21 -23.31 10.30 12.49
C LYS A 21 -22.52 9.77 13.66
N GLU A 22 -23.13 9.78 14.83
CA GLU A 22 -22.54 9.29 16.08
C GLU A 22 -23.56 8.45 16.83
N ARG A 23 -23.11 7.35 17.44
CA ARG A 23 -23.94 6.56 18.38
C ARG A 23 -23.06 5.79 19.34
N GLN A 24 -23.65 5.35 20.45
CA GLN A 24 -23.05 4.31 21.28
C GLN A 24 -23.44 2.93 20.76
N GLY A 25 -22.50 2.00 20.80
CA GLY A 25 -22.72 0.62 20.40
C GLY A 25 -21.44 -0.21 20.46
N GLU A 26 -21.54 -1.44 19.96
CA GLU A 26 -20.39 -2.32 19.80
C GLU A 26 -19.64 -2.01 18.50
N CYS A 27 -18.32 -1.89 18.58
CA CYS A 27 -17.48 -1.63 17.41
C CYS A 27 -17.34 -2.89 16.54
N SER A 28 -17.63 -2.79 15.25
CA SER A 28 -17.49 -3.91 14.30
C SER A 28 -16.05 -4.36 14.03
N ILE A 29 -15.04 -3.57 14.44
CA ILE A 29 -13.62 -3.85 14.21
C ILE A 29 -12.95 -4.46 15.45
N CYS A 30 -13.09 -3.84 16.63
CA CYS A 30 -12.47 -4.32 17.87
C CYS A 30 -13.43 -5.07 18.80
N SER A 31 -14.72 -5.13 18.48
CA SER A 31 -15.77 -5.75 19.32
C SER A 31 -15.88 -5.16 20.73
N GLU A 32 -15.38 -3.94 20.95
CA GLU A 32 -15.56 -3.25 22.23
C GLU A 32 -17.01 -2.76 22.38
N PRO A 33 -17.69 -3.09 23.49
CA PRO A 33 -19.04 -2.60 23.77
C PRO A 33 -19.02 -1.15 24.25
N ASN A 34 -20.15 -0.46 24.09
CA ASN A 34 -20.35 0.93 24.53
C ASN A 34 -19.34 1.94 23.97
N SER A 35 -18.73 1.65 22.82
CA SER A 35 -17.84 2.57 22.14
C SER A 35 -18.63 3.69 21.45
N ASN A 36 -17.99 4.85 21.31
CA ASN A 36 -18.50 5.93 20.46
C ASN A 36 -18.20 5.60 19.00
N LEU A 37 -19.23 5.15 18.28
CA LEU A 37 -19.18 4.79 16.87
C LEU A 37 -19.47 6.02 16.02
N VAL A 38 -18.68 6.23 14.96
CA VAL A 38 -18.80 7.40 14.10
C VAL A 38 -18.84 7.05 12.61
N ASN A 39 -19.47 7.92 11.82
CA ASN A 39 -19.24 8.02 10.38
C ASN A 39 -18.57 9.36 10.07
N ILE A 40 -17.43 9.31 9.40
CA ILE A 40 -16.64 10.51 9.06
C ILE A 40 -17.02 11.12 7.71
N SER A 41 -17.77 10.41 6.86
CA SER A 41 -18.28 10.95 5.60
C SER A 41 -19.80 11.10 5.61
N LYS A 42 -20.29 12.21 5.05
CA LYS A 42 -21.73 12.47 4.86
C LYS A 42 -22.38 11.47 3.90
N ASN A 43 -21.57 10.87 3.02
CA ASN A 43 -22.04 9.94 2.00
C ASN A 43 -22.29 8.52 2.57
N CYS A 44 -21.89 8.25 3.82
CA CYS A 44 -22.19 7.00 4.50
C CYS A 44 -23.66 6.94 4.97
N THR A 45 -24.51 6.20 4.26
CA THR A 45 -25.96 6.09 4.57
C THR A 45 -26.28 5.08 5.67
N HIS A 46 -25.36 4.17 6.00
CA HIS A 46 -25.50 3.20 7.09
C HIS A 46 -25.41 3.84 8.49
N LEU A 47 -25.73 3.04 9.51
CA LEU A 47 -25.47 3.40 10.91
C LEU A 47 -23.96 3.36 11.20
N ALA A 48 -23.49 4.24 12.07
CA ALA A 48 -22.11 4.22 12.51
C ALA A 48 -21.78 2.89 13.21
N ASN A 49 -20.69 2.25 12.78
CA ASN A 49 -20.34 0.87 13.15
C ASN A 49 -18.88 0.73 13.64
N SER A 50 -18.09 1.78 13.55
CA SER A 50 -16.65 1.76 13.84
C SER A 50 -16.34 2.85 14.84
N CYS A 51 -15.56 2.52 15.88
CA CYS A 51 -15.12 3.50 16.85
C CYS A 51 -13.98 4.37 16.28
N ILE A 52 -13.80 5.56 16.87
CA ILE A 52 -12.74 6.50 16.46
C ILE A 52 -11.35 5.85 16.50
N PRO A 53 -10.93 5.13 17.57
CA PRO A 53 -9.61 4.50 17.62
C PRO A 53 -9.35 3.54 16.45
N CYS A 54 -10.33 2.68 16.10
CA CYS A 54 -10.18 1.74 14.99
C CYS A 54 -10.09 2.44 13.64
N LEU A 55 -10.89 3.50 13.42
CA LEU A 55 -10.83 4.29 12.18
C LEU A 55 -9.47 5.00 12.05
N THR A 56 -9.02 5.66 13.12
CA THR A 56 -7.70 6.31 13.16
C THR A 56 -6.59 5.30 12.89
N GLN A 57 -6.60 4.16 13.58
CA GLN A 57 -5.58 3.13 13.38
C GLN A 57 -5.58 2.59 11.95
N SER A 58 -6.76 2.33 11.37
CA SER A 58 -6.87 1.85 9.99
C SER A 58 -6.26 2.83 8.99
N ILE A 59 -6.59 4.12 9.13
CA ILE A 59 -6.08 5.17 8.24
C ILE A 59 -4.56 5.33 8.44
N THR A 60 -4.09 5.37 9.69
CA THR A 60 -2.66 5.45 10.02
C THR A 60 -1.88 4.30 9.40
N THR A 61 -2.34 3.06 9.58
CA THR A 61 -1.70 1.88 9.01
C THR A 61 -1.67 1.92 7.49
N ASP A 62 -2.73 2.39 6.84
CA ASP A 62 -2.76 2.55 5.38
C ASP A 62 -1.77 3.61 4.88
N ILE A 63 -1.58 4.72 5.62
CA ILE A 63 -0.57 5.73 5.30
C ILE A 63 0.83 5.14 5.45
N GLU A 64 1.13 4.57 6.62
CA GLU A 64 2.50 4.17 6.97
C GLU A 64 2.97 2.91 6.26
N SER A 65 2.10 1.92 6.12
CA SER A 65 2.47 0.61 5.57
C SER A 65 2.28 0.54 4.06
N LYS A 66 1.29 1.27 3.51
CA LYS A 66 0.93 1.19 2.08
C LYS A 66 1.24 2.46 1.31
N GLY A 67 1.59 3.57 1.98
CA GLY A 67 1.73 4.88 1.33
C GLY A 67 0.41 5.37 0.70
N SER A 68 -0.73 4.94 1.25
CA SER A 68 -2.04 5.31 0.72
C SER A 68 -2.49 6.65 1.32
N TYR A 69 -3.07 7.50 0.48
CA TYR A 69 -3.75 8.75 0.87
C TYR A 69 -5.24 8.70 0.49
N THR A 70 -5.73 7.58 -0.04
CA THR A 70 -7.13 7.38 -0.40
C THR A 70 -7.73 6.31 0.50
N PHE A 71 -8.75 6.69 1.26
CA PHE A 71 -9.40 5.81 2.22
C PHE A 71 -10.86 5.61 1.84
N ARG A 72 -11.41 4.48 2.28
CA ARG A 72 -12.79 4.10 2.02
C ARG A 72 -13.42 3.61 3.31
N CYS A 73 -14.74 3.65 3.36
CA CYS A 73 -15.48 3.09 4.49
C CYS A 73 -15.16 1.60 4.67
N ALA A 74 -14.87 1.19 5.91
CA ALA A 74 -14.55 -0.20 6.26
C ALA A 74 -15.79 -1.11 6.29
N MET A 75 -17.01 -0.55 6.23
CA MET A 75 -18.23 -1.34 6.19
C MET A 75 -18.35 -2.05 4.83
N PRO A 76 -18.45 -3.39 4.75
CA PRO A 76 -18.44 -4.11 3.47
C PRO A 76 -19.51 -3.68 2.46
N ALA A 77 -20.68 -3.25 2.95
CA ALA A 77 -21.77 -2.75 2.12
C ALA A 77 -21.63 -1.26 1.74
N CYS A 78 -20.60 -0.57 2.23
CA CYS A 78 -20.35 0.85 1.99
C CYS A 78 -18.95 1.04 1.37
N ASN A 79 -18.89 1.47 0.12
CA ASN A 79 -17.61 1.70 -0.57
C ASN A 79 -17.31 3.20 -0.77
N VAL A 80 -17.87 4.04 0.09
CA VAL A 80 -17.70 5.51 0.04
C VAL A 80 -16.23 5.84 0.22
N LYS A 81 -15.67 6.61 -0.72
CA LYS A 81 -14.34 7.20 -0.61
C LYS A 81 -14.42 8.43 0.30
N PHE A 82 -13.45 8.59 1.19
CA PHE A 82 -13.34 9.75 2.05
C PHE A 82 -12.59 10.87 1.33
N GLU A 83 -13.08 12.10 1.50
CA GLU A 83 -12.35 13.29 1.08
C GLU A 83 -11.30 13.67 2.15
N PRO A 84 -10.18 14.30 1.75
CA PRO A 84 -9.13 14.74 2.68
C PRO A 84 -9.65 15.42 3.95
N GLU A 85 -10.54 16.39 3.79
CA GLU A 85 -11.08 17.18 4.89
C GLU A 85 -11.88 16.34 5.90
N GLU A 86 -12.42 15.20 5.46
CA GLU A 86 -13.22 14.30 6.28
C GLU A 86 -12.37 13.44 7.23
N TYR A 87 -11.09 13.21 6.94
CA TYR A 87 -10.22 12.39 7.80
C TYR A 87 -9.02 13.13 8.39
N TYR A 88 -8.68 14.34 7.93
CA TYR A 88 -7.52 15.10 8.45
C TYR A 88 -7.57 15.32 9.95
N HIS A 89 -8.76 15.44 10.54
CA HIS A 89 -8.93 15.60 11.97
C HIS A 89 -8.58 14.34 12.79
N LEU A 90 -8.41 13.18 12.14
CA LEU A 90 -7.95 11.93 12.75
C LEU A 90 -6.42 11.77 12.68
N LEU A 91 -5.74 12.62 11.91
CA LEU A 91 -4.30 12.52 11.69
C LEU A 91 -3.53 13.39 12.68
N ASP A 92 -2.35 12.92 13.08
CA ASP A 92 -1.36 13.76 13.71
C ASP A 92 -0.64 14.63 12.66
N LYS A 93 0.22 15.56 13.12
CA LYS A 93 0.96 16.46 12.23
C LYS A 93 1.82 15.68 11.22
N ARG A 94 2.52 14.63 11.67
CA ARG A 94 3.43 13.86 10.81
C ARG A 94 2.67 13.14 9.71
N LEU A 95 1.55 12.49 10.05
CA LEU A 95 0.70 11.80 9.07
C LEU A 95 0.01 12.78 8.11
N THR A 96 -0.35 13.97 8.59
CA THR A 96 -0.85 15.05 7.74
C THR A 96 0.21 15.47 6.73
N ASP A 97 1.44 15.74 7.19
CA ASP A 97 2.56 16.12 6.31
C ASP A 97 2.83 15.03 5.26
N ILE A 98 2.82 13.75 5.64
CA ILE A 98 2.98 12.63 4.69
C ILE A 98 1.84 12.60 3.66
N THR A 99 0.60 12.74 4.12
CA THR A 99 -0.59 12.71 3.25
C THR A 99 -0.58 13.88 2.26
N ASP A 100 -0.26 15.09 2.72
CA ASP A 100 -0.16 16.28 1.88
C ASP A 100 0.94 16.13 0.83
N ASN A 101 2.10 15.58 1.20
CA ASN A 101 3.17 15.28 0.24
C ASN A 101 2.71 14.25 -0.81
N LEU A 102 2.05 13.16 -0.40
CA LEU A 102 1.53 12.16 -1.34
C LEU A 102 0.50 12.76 -2.30
N LEU A 103 -0.42 13.57 -1.77
CA LEU A 103 -1.46 14.24 -2.56
C LEU A 103 -0.85 15.24 -3.54
N LEU A 104 0.11 16.05 -3.10
CA LEU A 104 0.84 17.00 -3.95
C LEU A 104 1.60 16.25 -5.06
N HIS A 105 2.34 15.21 -4.69
CA HIS A 105 3.09 14.39 -5.65
C HIS A 105 2.20 13.83 -6.75
N ARG A 106 1.05 13.26 -6.38
CA ARG A 106 0.09 12.68 -7.31
C ARG A 106 -0.64 13.71 -8.15
N THR A 107 -0.98 14.85 -7.56
CA THR A 107 -1.63 15.95 -8.28
C THR A 107 -0.71 16.51 -9.35
N LEU A 108 0.58 16.68 -9.03
CA LEU A 108 1.57 17.14 -10.00
C LEU A 108 1.92 16.07 -11.04
N GLU A 109 1.99 14.78 -10.66
CA GLU A 109 2.17 13.67 -11.61
C GLU A 109 1.03 13.52 -12.64
N ALA A 110 -0.15 14.08 -12.36
CA ALA A 110 -1.27 14.06 -13.31
C ALA A 110 -1.05 15.02 -14.50
N ASP A 111 -0.13 15.97 -14.38
CA ASP A 111 0.29 16.83 -15.49
C ASP A 111 1.30 16.10 -16.37
N GLU A 112 0.96 15.94 -17.66
CA GLU A 112 1.79 15.22 -18.64
C GLU A 112 3.18 15.83 -18.80
N GLU A 113 3.35 17.13 -18.54
CA GLU A 113 4.61 17.85 -18.66
C GLU A 113 5.43 17.84 -17.36
N PHE A 114 4.84 17.45 -16.24
CA PHE A 114 5.52 17.50 -14.95
C PHE A 114 6.34 16.25 -14.66
N ARG A 115 7.57 16.41 -14.15
CA ARG A 115 8.43 15.28 -13.76
C ARG A 115 9.11 15.50 -12.42
N TRP A 116 9.10 14.44 -11.59
CA TRP A 116 9.91 14.33 -10.38
C TRP A 116 11.33 13.85 -10.71
N CYS A 117 12.35 14.49 -10.14
CA CYS A 117 13.74 14.05 -10.24
C CYS A 117 14.00 12.84 -9.34
N LYS A 118 14.11 11.65 -9.93
CA LYS A 118 14.48 10.41 -9.22
C LYS A 118 15.96 10.05 -9.40
N SER A 119 16.83 11.07 -9.44
CA SER A 119 18.28 10.83 -9.44
C SER A 119 18.67 9.99 -8.22
N SER A 120 19.64 9.08 -8.40
CA SER A 120 20.17 8.22 -7.34
C SER A 120 20.71 8.99 -6.12
N LYS A 121 20.99 10.30 -6.30
CA LYS A 121 21.43 11.24 -5.25
C LYS A 121 20.31 11.72 -4.32
N GLY A 122 19.07 11.25 -4.50
CA GLY A 122 17.94 11.59 -3.63
C GLY A 122 17.43 13.03 -3.78
N CYS A 123 17.47 13.59 -4.99
CA CYS A 123 17.12 15.00 -5.23
C CYS A 123 15.64 15.31 -4.96
N GLY A 124 14.70 14.54 -5.53
CA GLY A 124 13.26 14.71 -5.29
C GLY A 124 12.63 16.00 -5.83
N ALA A 125 13.38 16.89 -6.49
CA ALA A 125 12.85 18.13 -7.05
C ALA A 125 11.87 17.86 -8.19
N GLY A 126 10.77 18.62 -8.25
CA GLY A 126 9.79 18.57 -9.33
C GLY A 126 9.92 19.73 -10.31
N GLN A 127 9.65 19.51 -11.59
CA GLN A 127 9.65 20.57 -12.60
C GLN A 127 8.72 20.27 -13.77
N LEU A 128 8.26 21.34 -14.43
CA LEU A 128 7.60 21.26 -15.73
C LEU A 128 8.64 21.12 -16.84
N VAL A 129 8.31 20.32 -17.84
CA VAL A 129 9.15 19.98 -18.98
C VAL A 129 8.35 20.26 -20.26
N SER A 130 8.24 21.54 -20.60
CA SER A 130 7.32 22.08 -21.62
C SER A 130 7.64 21.70 -23.07
N ASN A 131 8.77 21.01 -23.32
CA ASN A 131 9.18 20.62 -24.67
C ASN A 131 9.20 19.09 -24.85
N HIS A 132 8.45 18.34 -24.05
CA HIS A 132 8.53 16.87 -24.02
C HIS A 132 8.39 16.16 -25.37
N LYS A 133 7.70 16.77 -26.35
CA LYS A 133 7.56 16.26 -27.72
C LYS A 133 8.80 16.48 -28.60
N ASP A 134 9.59 17.50 -28.29
CA ASP A 134 10.81 17.89 -29.00
C ASP A 134 12.08 17.39 -28.31
N LEU A 135 11.96 16.84 -27.09
CA LEU A 135 13.08 16.27 -26.37
C LEU A 135 13.53 14.96 -27.02
N LEU A 136 14.85 14.74 -27.05
CA LEU A 136 15.50 13.47 -27.42
C LEU A 136 15.21 12.33 -26.41
N GLY A 137 14.11 12.41 -25.67
CA GLY A 137 13.73 11.47 -24.61
C GLY A 137 14.29 11.79 -23.22
N TYR A 138 15.05 12.87 -23.05
CA TYR A 138 15.66 13.25 -21.76
C TYR A 138 15.42 14.71 -21.37
N TYR A 139 15.52 15.02 -20.07
CA TYR A 139 15.48 16.37 -19.51
C TYR A 139 16.56 16.54 -18.43
N THR A 140 16.95 17.79 -18.17
CA THR A 140 17.92 18.10 -17.10
C THR A 140 17.18 18.65 -15.89
N CYS A 141 17.47 18.10 -14.71
CA CYS A 141 16.92 18.62 -13.46
C CYS A 141 17.47 20.01 -13.15
N HIS A 142 16.59 20.98 -12.86
CA HIS A 142 16.99 22.34 -12.51
C HIS A 142 17.74 22.44 -11.17
N ALA A 143 17.49 21.51 -10.24
CA ALA A 143 18.05 21.55 -8.89
C ALA A 143 19.40 20.82 -8.76
N CYS A 144 19.52 19.63 -9.35
CA CYS A 144 20.75 18.81 -9.24
C CYS A 144 21.54 18.68 -10.55
N HIS A 145 21.02 19.24 -11.64
CA HIS A 145 21.63 19.21 -12.99
C HIS A 145 21.88 17.81 -13.56
N GLN A 146 21.30 16.77 -12.97
CA GLN A 146 21.34 15.41 -13.52
C GLN A 146 20.47 15.33 -14.77
N MET A 147 20.94 14.59 -15.78
CA MET A 147 20.14 14.22 -16.95
C MET A 147 19.28 13.00 -16.62
N LEU A 148 17.98 13.08 -16.89
CA LEU A 148 17.02 12.03 -16.63
C LEU A 148 16.24 11.67 -17.90
N CYS A 149 15.88 10.40 -18.03
CA CYS A 149 14.93 9.95 -19.03
C CYS A 149 13.53 10.49 -18.72
N PHE A 150 12.88 11.11 -19.70
CA PHE A 150 11.55 11.68 -19.57
C PHE A 150 10.46 10.62 -19.37
N ARG A 151 10.60 9.45 -20.03
CA ARG A 151 9.65 8.33 -19.93
C ARG A 151 9.82 7.56 -18.62
N HIS A 152 11.06 7.19 -18.29
CA HIS A 152 11.34 6.33 -17.14
C HIS A 152 11.52 7.09 -15.82
N SER A 153 11.74 8.41 -15.87
CA SER A 153 12.04 9.25 -14.71
C SER A 153 13.25 8.75 -13.89
N ILE A 154 14.23 8.12 -14.54
CA ILE A 154 15.51 7.69 -13.93
C ILE A 154 16.67 8.41 -14.59
N GLU A 155 17.90 8.16 -14.15
CA GLU A 155 19.10 8.67 -14.81
C GLU A 155 19.13 8.26 -16.29
N TRP A 156 19.60 9.18 -17.12
CA TRP A 156 19.59 9.01 -18.57
C TRP A 156 20.43 7.79 -19.00
N HIS A 157 19.78 6.85 -19.69
CA HIS A 157 20.43 5.66 -20.23
C HIS A 157 21.05 5.98 -21.60
N THR A 158 22.27 6.55 -21.58
CA THR A 158 23.03 6.85 -22.80
C THR A 158 23.25 5.62 -23.66
N GLY A 159 23.02 5.73 -24.96
CA GLY A 159 23.28 4.64 -25.91
C GLY A 159 22.11 3.68 -26.14
N TYR A 160 21.02 3.82 -25.39
CA TYR A 160 19.80 3.02 -25.56
C TYR A 160 18.60 3.92 -25.83
N SER A 161 17.74 3.51 -26.77
CA SER A 161 16.36 3.99 -26.81
C SER A 161 15.59 3.50 -25.58
N CYS A 162 14.46 4.15 -25.27
CA CYS A 162 13.63 3.70 -24.14
C CYS A 162 13.20 2.24 -24.28
N ASP A 163 12.87 1.79 -25.49
CA ASP A 163 12.38 0.43 -25.73
C ASP A 163 13.51 -0.63 -25.64
N GLU A 164 14.74 -0.29 -26.01
CA GLU A 164 15.90 -1.17 -25.82
C GLU A 164 16.25 -1.30 -24.35
N PHE A 165 16.22 -0.18 -23.62
CA PHE A 165 16.44 -0.15 -22.18
C PHE A 165 15.38 -0.96 -21.42
N ASP A 166 14.11 -0.89 -21.82
CA ASP A 166 13.03 -1.71 -21.25
C ASP A 166 13.27 -3.21 -21.46
N LYS A 167 13.75 -3.63 -22.65
CA LYS A 167 14.07 -5.03 -22.94
C LYS A 167 15.24 -5.54 -22.12
N GLU A 168 16.30 -4.75 -22.00
CA GLU A 168 17.48 -5.12 -21.22
C GLU A 168 17.17 -5.20 -19.72
N ARG A 169 16.34 -4.28 -19.21
CA ARG A 169 15.85 -4.35 -17.84
C ARG A 169 15.02 -5.61 -17.60
N ALA A 170 14.07 -5.92 -18.47
CA ALA A 170 13.24 -7.11 -18.34
C ALA A 170 14.09 -8.40 -18.30
N GLN A 171 15.09 -8.50 -19.18
CA GLN A 171 16.02 -9.63 -19.19
C GLN A 171 16.84 -9.71 -17.89
N ASN A 172 17.29 -8.58 -17.34
CA ASN A 172 18.03 -8.57 -16.07
C ASN A 172 17.15 -8.86 -14.86
N ASP A 173 15.91 -8.37 -14.83
CA ASP A 173 14.96 -8.66 -13.75
C ASP A 173 14.58 -10.16 -13.75
N ASP A 174 14.39 -10.76 -14.93
CA ASP A 174 14.18 -12.20 -15.08
C ASP A 174 15.40 -12.99 -14.57
N LEU A 175 16.62 -12.57 -14.95
CA LEU A 175 17.86 -13.21 -14.47
C LEU A 175 18.05 -13.05 -12.96
N ALA A 176 17.75 -11.88 -12.38
CA ALA A 176 17.86 -11.63 -10.94
C ALA A 176 16.83 -12.43 -10.13
N SER A 177 15.60 -12.55 -10.67
CA SER A 177 14.56 -13.42 -10.13
C SER A 177 15.00 -14.89 -10.18
N ASP A 178 15.53 -15.35 -11.31
CA ASP A 178 16.00 -16.72 -11.49
C ASP A 178 17.19 -17.05 -10.57
N VAL A 179 18.16 -16.14 -10.42
CA VAL A 179 19.29 -16.33 -9.50
C VAL A 179 18.82 -16.41 -8.06
N THR A 180 17.87 -15.57 -7.65
CA THR A 180 17.32 -15.59 -6.28
C THR A 180 16.52 -16.88 -6.06
N VAL A 181 15.67 -17.26 -7.00
CA VAL A 181 14.92 -18.53 -6.94
C VAL A 181 15.89 -19.71 -6.87
N LEU A 182 16.95 -19.75 -7.67
CA LEU A 182 17.95 -20.83 -7.64
C LEU A 182 18.79 -20.84 -6.35
N ALA A 183 19.07 -19.68 -5.75
CA ALA A 183 19.82 -19.59 -4.50
C ALA A 183 19.03 -20.14 -3.30
N TYR A 184 17.72 -19.97 -3.29
CA TYR A 184 16.84 -20.35 -2.18
C TYR A 184 15.94 -21.57 -2.47
N SER A 185 16.06 -22.18 -3.66
CA SER A 185 15.31 -23.38 -4.05
C SER A 185 16.21 -24.55 -4.43
N LYS A 186 15.72 -25.76 -4.18
CA LYS A 186 16.31 -27.02 -4.69
C LYS A 186 15.29 -27.70 -5.59
N LYS A 187 15.77 -28.43 -6.61
CA LYS A 187 14.90 -29.21 -7.49
C LYS A 187 14.27 -30.38 -6.74
N CYS A 188 13.02 -30.68 -7.06
CA CYS A 188 12.37 -31.90 -6.58
C CYS A 188 13.19 -33.14 -7.01
N PRO A 189 13.47 -34.09 -6.11
CA PRO A 189 14.18 -35.33 -6.44
C PRO A 189 13.38 -36.28 -7.35
N ASN A 190 12.10 -35.99 -7.59
CA ASN A 190 11.34 -36.71 -8.60
C ASN A 190 11.80 -36.23 -9.98
N GLU A 191 12.50 -37.09 -10.70
CA GLU A 191 12.98 -36.86 -12.08
C GLU A 191 11.85 -36.47 -13.04
N ALA A 192 10.62 -36.94 -12.81
CA ALA A 192 9.45 -36.57 -13.62
C ALA A 192 8.85 -35.20 -13.25
N CYS A 193 9.20 -34.63 -12.08
CA CYS A 193 8.69 -33.34 -11.60
C CYS A 193 9.68 -32.22 -11.84
N GLY A 194 10.90 -32.32 -11.31
CA GLY A 194 11.96 -31.31 -11.45
C GLY A 194 11.66 -29.90 -10.92
N THR A 195 10.45 -29.64 -10.41
CA THR A 195 10.00 -28.33 -9.96
C THR A 195 10.90 -27.78 -8.84
N PRO A 196 11.34 -26.51 -8.91
CA PRO A 196 12.08 -25.87 -7.83
C PRO A 196 11.19 -25.66 -6.60
N ILE A 197 11.69 -26.07 -5.44
CA ILE A 197 11.00 -25.99 -4.15
C ILE A 197 11.86 -25.13 -3.23
N MET A 198 11.26 -24.16 -2.55
CA MET A 198 11.94 -23.35 -1.53
C MET A 198 11.68 -23.92 -0.15
N LYS A 199 12.67 -23.83 0.74
CA LYS A 199 12.47 -24.14 2.16
C LYS A 199 11.92 -22.93 2.89
N LEU A 200 10.67 -23.02 3.37
CA LEU A 200 10.19 -22.15 4.43
C LEU A 200 10.70 -22.70 5.77
N GLU A 201 11.14 -21.83 6.68
CA GLU A 201 11.81 -22.23 7.92
C GLU A 201 11.10 -23.38 8.67
N GLY A 202 11.89 -24.27 9.27
CA GLY A 202 11.37 -25.45 9.99
C GLY A 202 12.06 -26.77 9.62
N CYS A 203 11.28 -27.85 9.70
CA CYS A 203 11.74 -29.24 9.58
C CYS A 203 12.42 -29.53 8.22
N ASP A 204 13.45 -30.36 8.23
CA ASP A 204 14.14 -30.81 7.01
C ASP A 204 13.35 -31.85 6.21
N VAL A 205 12.29 -32.42 6.78
CA VAL A 205 11.39 -33.33 6.05
C VAL A 205 10.33 -32.48 5.34
N MET A 206 10.42 -32.45 4.01
CA MET A 206 9.65 -31.59 3.13
C MET A 206 8.77 -32.41 2.20
N THR A 207 7.72 -31.77 1.66
CA THR A 207 6.86 -32.33 0.62
C THR A 207 6.88 -31.40 -0.60
N CYS A 208 6.94 -31.95 -1.80
CA CYS A 208 6.86 -31.18 -3.05
C CYS A 208 5.49 -30.51 -3.19
N CYS A 209 5.42 -29.24 -2.78
CA CYS A 209 4.28 -28.34 -2.89
C CYS A 209 4.77 -26.89 -2.96
N ARG A 210 3.88 -25.93 -3.27
CA ARG A 210 4.22 -24.51 -3.43
C ARG A 210 4.95 -23.88 -2.23
N PHE A 211 4.66 -24.36 -1.02
CA PHE A 211 5.18 -23.79 0.22
C PHE A 211 6.17 -24.69 0.97
N GLY A 212 6.43 -25.91 0.49
CA GLY A 212 7.39 -26.83 1.10
C GLY A 212 7.22 -26.98 2.63
N SER A 213 6.04 -27.37 3.14
CA SER A 213 5.83 -27.48 4.59
C SER A 213 5.44 -28.89 5.02
N HIS A 214 5.82 -29.29 6.24
CA HIS A 214 5.51 -30.59 6.83
C HIS A 214 4.01 -30.75 7.20
N ALA A 215 3.26 -29.64 7.24
CA ALA A 215 1.85 -29.60 7.65
C ALA A 215 0.87 -30.09 6.57
N CYS A 216 1.31 -30.33 5.33
CA CYS A 216 0.44 -30.77 4.23
C CYS A 216 0.08 -32.27 4.26
N ILE A 217 0.37 -32.99 5.36
CA ILE A 217 0.27 -34.45 5.42
C ILE A 217 -1.16 -34.98 5.65
N GLU A 218 -2.04 -34.20 6.28
CA GLU A 218 -3.34 -34.72 6.74
C GLU A 218 -4.45 -34.68 5.68
N SER A 219 -4.24 -33.97 4.57
CA SER A 219 -5.14 -34.04 3.41
C SER A 219 -4.46 -34.83 2.32
N LYS A 220 -4.96 -36.04 2.03
CA LYS A 220 -4.54 -36.85 0.88
C LYS A 220 -4.85 -36.11 -0.43
N GLY A 221 -4.05 -35.13 -0.80
CA GLY A 221 -4.16 -34.40 -2.07
C GLY A 221 -5.26 -33.31 -2.14
N ASP A 222 -5.92 -32.98 -1.04
CA ASP A 222 -7.01 -31.98 -1.01
C ASP A 222 -6.59 -30.58 -0.53
N CYS A 223 -5.29 -30.33 -0.31
CA CYS A 223 -4.80 -28.98 -0.07
C CYS A 223 -4.66 -28.23 -1.41
N ASP A 224 -5.64 -27.36 -1.72
CA ASP A 224 -5.72 -26.47 -2.89
C ASP A 224 -4.63 -25.36 -2.87
N HIS A 225 -3.38 -25.76 -2.71
CA HIS A 225 -2.25 -24.84 -2.53
C HIS A 225 -1.21 -25.01 -3.65
N GLY A 226 -1.70 -25.09 -4.89
CA GLY A 226 -0.93 -24.66 -6.05
C GLY A 226 -0.79 -25.62 -7.23
N GLY A 227 -1.88 -26.13 -7.80
CA GLY A 227 -1.92 -26.49 -9.24
C GLY A 227 -1.08 -27.69 -9.71
N ARG A 228 -1.24 -28.02 -11.00
CA ARG A 228 -0.76 -29.24 -11.69
C ARG A 228 0.77 -29.44 -11.78
N ASN A 229 1.57 -28.63 -11.08
CA ASN A 229 3.04 -28.55 -11.24
C ASN A 229 3.84 -29.13 -10.06
N TYR A 230 3.20 -29.67 -9.01
CA TYR A 230 3.88 -30.27 -7.86
C TYR A 230 3.46 -31.73 -7.67
N CYS A 231 4.41 -32.62 -7.39
CA CYS A 231 4.17 -34.08 -7.37
C CYS A 231 3.84 -34.66 -5.99
N GLY A 232 3.91 -33.86 -4.91
CA GLY A 232 3.64 -34.33 -3.55
C GLY A 232 4.66 -35.32 -2.97
N GLN A 233 5.81 -35.53 -3.63
CA GLN A 233 6.85 -36.41 -3.10
C GLN A 233 7.43 -35.83 -1.81
N ARG A 234 7.62 -36.69 -0.81
CA ARG A 234 8.27 -36.36 0.46
C ARG A 234 9.76 -36.66 0.40
N PHE A 235 10.58 -35.74 0.88
CA PHE A 235 12.04 -35.85 0.81
C PHE A 235 12.70 -35.08 1.97
N CYS A 236 14.00 -35.33 2.21
CA CYS A 236 14.78 -34.58 3.18
C CYS A 236 15.55 -33.47 2.46
N TRP A 237 15.28 -32.20 2.81
CA TRP A 237 15.92 -31.01 2.22
C TRP A 237 17.45 -31.02 2.35
N SER A 238 17.95 -31.51 3.48
CA SER A 238 19.38 -31.58 3.78
C SER A 238 20.09 -32.73 3.03
N CYS A 239 19.34 -33.67 2.47
CA CYS A 239 19.86 -34.79 1.68
C CYS A 239 19.77 -34.58 0.16
N LEU A 240 19.25 -33.42 -0.29
CA LEU A 240 19.28 -32.95 -1.67
C LEU A 240 20.49 -32.05 -1.92
#